data_AF-A0A2N5SAQ0-F1
#
_entry.id   AF-A0A2N5SAQ0-F1
#
_cell.length_a   1.000
_cell.length_b   1.000
_cell.length_c   1.000
_cell.angle_alpha   90.00
_cell.angle_beta   90.00
_cell.angle_gamma   90.00
#
_symmetry.space_group_name_H-M   'P 1'
#
loop_
_entity.id
_entity.type
_entity.pdbx_description
1 polymer ?
#
loop_
_entity_poly.entity_id
_entity_poly.type
_entity_poly.pdbx_seq_one_letter_code
_entity_poly.pdbx_strand_id
1 'polypeptide(L)'
;MDHPSALPTPSPSPSHSQVESRAGSMLSLLKSYAMQPVRVAPIAIDYEICFQILVLSNDTMKWNSSPSQWKYIESSKDSPKLEIDLQAITWKKCQQDFIKHIFHEHPYLMDYVRQAVNRAETSWFGYIEGNKDYRGHYNLDRVQIRDHLQFLDFATQAYDAYAKQIHIKVIREAPPKALQMDRIDINNVQQQPL
;
A
#
# COMPACT_ATOMS: atom_id res chain seq x y z
N MET A 1 -14.64 17.61 55.85
CA MET A 1 -15.90 17.91 55.16
C MET A 1 -15.90 19.41 54.98
N ASP A 2 -15.69 20.02 53.81
CA ASP A 2 -15.85 19.55 52.43
C ASP A 2 -14.96 20.38 51.49
N HIS A 3 -14.38 19.74 50.47
CA HIS A 3 -13.77 20.42 49.32
C HIS A 3 -14.86 20.70 48.27
N PRO A 4 -14.93 21.91 47.66
CA PRO A 4 -15.83 22.13 46.55
C PRO A 4 -15.25 21.51 45.27
N SER A 5 -16.02 20.61 44.66
CA SER A 5 -15.72 19.99 43.37
C SER A 5 -15.89 21.00 42.23
N ALA A 6 -14.85 21.20 41.42
CA ALA A 6 -14.95 21.95 40.18
C ALA A 6 -15.56 21.08 39.07
N LEU A 7 -16.60 21.59 38.41
CA LEU A 7 -17.22 20.98 37.22
C LEU A 7 -16.25 21.02 36.03
N PRO A 8 -16.22 19.98 35.17
CA PRO A 8 -15.44 20.01 33.94
C PRO A 8 -16.10 20.95 32.91
N THR A 9 -15.29 21.82 32.31
CA THR A 9 -15.69 22.67 31.17
C THR A 9 -15.94 21.80 29.93
N PRO A 10 -16.99 22.09 29.12
CA PRO A 10 -17.21 21.38 27.87
C PRO A 10 -16.11 21.71 26.86
N SER A 11 -15.55 20.69 26.22
CA SER A 11 -14.61 20.86 25.10
C SER A 11 -15.24 21.67 23.98
N PRO A 12 -14.54 22.65 23.39
CA PRO A 12 -15.09 23.43 22.29
C PRO A 12 -15.32 22.54 21.06
N SER A 13 -16.57 22.49 20.60
CA SER A 13 -16.91 21.89 19.32
C SER A 13 -16.27 22.69 18.19
N PRO A 14 -15.69 22.06 17.15
CA PRO A 14 -15.08 22.78 16.04
C PRO A 14 -16.14 23.63 15.34
N SER A 15 -15.86 24.92 15.17
CA SER A 15 -16.77 25.91 14.60
C SER A 15 -17.04 25.62 13.13
N HIS A 16 -18.29 25.81 12.67
CA HIS A 16 -18.73 25.63 11.26
C HIS A 16 -17.79 26.29 10.23
N SER A 17 -17.19 27.43 10.59
CA SER A 17 -16.26 28.19 9.77
C SER A 17 -14.92 27.49 9.47
N GLN A 18 -14.44 26.59 10.35
CA GLN A 18 -13.22 25.81 10.09
C GLN A 18 -13.47 24.63 9.12
N VAL A 19 -14.68 24.08 9.13
CA VAL A 19 -15.08 22.97 8.24
C VAL A 19 -15.27 23.46 6.81
N GLU A 20 -15.89 24.63 6.63
CA GLU A 20 -16.08 25.26 5.32
C GLU A 20 -14.75 25.71 4.66
N SER A 21 -13.82 26.21 5.46
CA SER A 21 -12.47 26.60 4.99
C SER A 21 -11.69 25.40 4.45
N ARG A 22 -11.74 24.25 5.13
CA ARG A 22 -11.12 23.00 4.68
C ARG A 22 -11.77 22.45 3.42
N ALA A 23 -13.10 22.44 3.34
CA ALA A 23 -13.83 21.97 2.17
C ALA A 23 -13.58 22.86 0.94
N GLY A 24 -13.53 24.19 1.13
CA GLY A 24 -13.19 25.15 0.08
C GLY A 24 -11.77 24.99 -0.45
N SER A 25 -10.80 24.79 0.44
CA SER A 25 -9.40 24.51 0.07
C SER A 25 -9.25 23.17 -0.64
N MET A 26 -10.04 22.16 -0.29
CA MET A 26 -10.03 20.86 -0.98
C MET A 26 -10.58 20.96 -2.41
N LEU A 27 -11.68 21.69 -2.60
CA LEU A 27 -12.28 21.87 -3.92
C LEU A 27 -11.40 22.69 -4.85
N SER A 28 -10.68 23.69 -4.34
CA SER A 28 -9.70 24.44 -5.15
C SER A 28 -8.52 23.56 -5.55
N LEU A 29 -8.02 22.72 -4.64
CA LEU A 29 -6.96 21.75 -4.91
C LEU A 29 -7.38 20.74 -6.00
N LEU A 30 -8.57 20.14 -5.86
CA LEU A 30 -9.16 19.23 -6.86
C LEU A 30 -9.32 19.89 -8.24
N LYS A 31 -9.77 21.15 -8.28
CA LYS A 31 -9.88 21.90 -9.54
C LYS A 31 -8.51 22.20 -10.16
N SER A 32 -7.50 22.49 -9.37
CA SER A 32 -6.14 22.70 -9.90
C SER A 32 -5.55 21.41 -10.49
N TYR A 33 -5.81 20.24 -9.91
CA TYR A 33 -5.35 18.97 -10.48
C TYR A 33 -5.97 18.65 -11.84
N ALA A 34 -7.24 19.00 -12.06
CA ALA A 34 -7.93 18.75 -13.32
C ALA A 34 -7.36 19.56 -14.52
N MET A 35 -6.56 20.59 -14.28
CA MET A 35 -6.04 21.51 -15.30
C MET A 35 -4.57 21.31 -15.64
N GLN A 36 -3.88 20.44 -14.92
CA GLN A 36 -2.48 20.15 -15.20
C GLN A 36 -2.35 19.15 -16.37
N PRO A 37 -1.23 19.17 -17.13
CA PRO A 37 -1.04 18.23 -18.23
C PRO A 37 -0.78 16.82 -17.70
N VAL A 38 -1.38 15.82 -18.34
CA VAL A 38 -1.14 14.40 -18.05
C VAL A 38 0.35 14.11 -18.02
N ARG A 39 0.82 13.46 -16.95
CA ARG A 39 2.20 12.97 -16.83
C ARG A 39 2.20 11.52 -16.41
N VAL A 40 2.67 10.68 -17.34
CA VAL A 40 3.01 9.29 -17.07
C VAL A 40 4.43 9.25 -16.53
N ALA A 41 4.59 8.67 -15.34
CA ALA A 41 5.89 8.52 -14.70
C ALA A 41 6.19 7.04 -14.44
N PRO A 42 7.45 6.61 -14.68
CA PRO A 42 7.88 5.26 -14.38
C PRO A 42 8.11 5.10 -12.87
N ILE A 43 7.26 4.34 -12.19
CA ILE A 43 7.36 4.07 -10.75
C ILE A 43 8.11 2.77 -10.50
N ALA A 44 9.17 2.82 -9.71
CA ALA A 44 9.84 1.62 -9.23
C ALA A 44 9.00 0.96 -8.11
N ILE A 45 8.81 -0.36 -8.23
CA ILE A 45 8.00 -1.12 -7.29
C ILE A 45 8.89 -2.09 -6.52
N ASP A 46 8.85 -1.96 -5.21
CA ASP A 46 9.44 -2.93 -4.28
C ASP A 46 8.29 -3.67 -3.57
N TYR A 47 8.43 -4.96 -3.29
CA TYR A 47 7.41 -5.68 -2.53
C TYR A 47 7.99 -6.82 -1.70
N GLU A 48 7.35 -7.09 -0.57
CA GLU A 48 7.61 -8.21 0.33
C GLU A 48 6.26 -8.76 0.78
N ILE A 49 5.83 -9.86 0.14
CA ILE A 49 4.48 -10.40 0.33
C ILE A 49 4.56 -11.79 0.95
N CYS A 50 4.12 -11.90 2.20
CA CYS A 50 3.95 -13.17 2.88
C CYS A 50 2.60 -13.82 2.56
N PHE A 51 2.61 -15.14 2.39
CA PHE A 51 1.42 -15.94 2.17
C PHE A 51 1.54 -17.35 2.72
N GLN A 52 0.39 -17.96 2.94
CA GLN A 52 0.26 -19.31 3.46
C GLN A 52 0.03 -20.27 2.28
N ILE A 53 0.80 -21.35 2.23
CA ILE A 53 0.54 -22.47 1.32
C ILE A 53 -0.13 -23.58 2.12
N LEU A 54 -1.29 -24.03 1.63
CA LEU A 54 -1.98 -25.20 2.14
C LEU A 54 -1.48 -26.45 1.41
N VAL A 55 -0.82 -27.35 2.13
CA VAL A 55 -0.35 -28.62 1.57
C VAL A 55 -1.50 -29.62 1.58
N LEU A 56 -2.03 -29.96 0.41
CA LEU A 56 -2.95 -31.07 0.24
C LEU A 56 -2.18 -32.39 0.32
N SER A 57 -2.62 -33.30 1.19
CA SER A 57 -2.10 -34.66 1.24
C SER A 57 -2.81 -35.51 0.19
N ASN A 58 -2.04 -36.19 -0.67
CA ASN A 58 -2.59 -36.98 -1.76
C ASN A 58 -3.32 -38.26 -1.30
N ASP A 59 -3.10 -38.72 -0.06
CA ASP A 59 -3.58 -40.06 0.37
C ASP A 59 -4.93 -40.07 1.06
N THR A 60 -5.42 -38.92 1.50
CA THR A 60 -6.80 -38.79 1.98
C THR A 60 -7.25 -37.38 1.65
N MET A 61 -8.44 -37.18 1.11
CA MET A 61 -9.11 -35.86 1.01
C MET A 61 -9.39 -35.22 2.39
N LYS A 62 -8.55 -35.49 3.39
CA LYS A 62 -8.50 -34.83 4.68
C LYS A 62 -7.39 -33.80 4.61
N TRP A 63 -7.73 -32.57 4.96
CA TRP A 63 -6.76 -31.53 5.28
C TRP A 63 -5.84 -32.08 6.35
N ASN A 64 -4.59 -32.39 5.98
CA ASN A 64 -3.60 -32.76 6.97
C ASN A 64 -3.42 -31.55 7.89
N SER A 65 -3.44 -31.79 9.19
CA SER A 65 -3.05 -30.85 10.24
C SER A 65 -1.54 -30.52 10.21
N SER A 66 -0.88 -30.71 9.06
CA SER A 66 0.47 -30.25 8.83
C SER A 66 0.52 -28.74 9.03
N PRO A 67 1.53 -28.22 9.75
CA PRO A 67 1.65 -26.79 9.98
C PRO A 67 1.75 -26.10 8.62
N SER A 68 0.86 -25.14 8.41
CA SER A 68 0.83 -24.39 7.16
C SER A 68 2.18 -23.76 6.91
N GLN A 69 2.69 -23.90 5.69
CA GLN A 69 3.98 -23.35 5.33
C GLN A 69 3.79 -21.89 4.95
N TRP A 70 4.45 -21.00 5.67
CA TRP A 70 4.51 -19.60 5.29
C TRP A 70 5.65 -19.42 4.29
N LYS A 71 5.34 -18.74 3.20
CA LYS A 71 6.30 -18.34 2.18
C LYS A 71 6.26 -16.83 2.03
N TYR A 72 7.33 -16.26 1.51
CA TYR A 72 7.31 -14.88 1.08
C TYR A 72 7.98 -14.73 -0.29
N ILE A 73 7.49 -13.77 -1.05
CA ILE A 73 8.11 -13.33 -2.30
C ILE A 73 8.57 -11.88 -2.10
N GLU A 74 9.78 -11.60 -2.57
CA GLU A 74 10.38 -10.28 -2.57
C GLU A 74 10.62 -9.82 -4.02
N SER A 75 10.45 -8.53 -4.30
CA SER A 75 10.83 -7.91 -5.57
C SER A 75 12.30 -8.12 -5.90
N SER A 76 12.58 -8.42 -7.17
CA SER A 76 13.95 -8.38 -7.69
C SER A 76 14.40 -6.93 -7.92
N LYS A 77 15.71 -6.65 -7.90
CA LYS A 77 16.24 -5.31 -8.19
C LYS A 77 15.92 -4.82 -9.61
N ASP A 78 15.68 -5.75 -10.53
CA ASP A 78 15.42 -5.49 -11.94
C ASP A 78 13.92 -5.56 -12.28
N SER A 79 13.05 -5.44 -11.28
CA SER A 79 11.61 -5.50 -11.48
C SER A 79 11.15 -4.37 -12.43
N PRO A 80 10.29 -4.68 -13.42
CA PRO A 80 9.83 -3.69 -14.38
C PRO A 80 9.12 -2.55 -13.67
N LYS A 81 9.35 -1.31 -14.13
CA LYS A 81 8.66 -0.13 -13.60
C LYS A 81 7.20 -0.14 -14.03
N LEU A 82 6.34 0.38 -13.16
CA LEU A 82 4.93 0.58 -13.46
C LEU A 82 4.72 2.00 -13.96
N GLU A 83 4.20 2.12 -15.18
CA GLU A 83 3.83 3.40 -15.76
C GLU A 83 2.50 3.87 -15.18
N ILE A 84 2.51 5.00 -14.47
CA ILE A 84 1.33 5.58 -13.83
C ILE A 84 1.12 7.02 -14.29
N ASP A 85 -0.10 7.33 -14.69
CA ASP A 85 -0.58 8.71 -14.79
C ASP A 85 -0.83 9.26 -13.37
N LEU A 86 0.11 10.05 -12.87
CA LEU A 86 0.09 10.56 -11.49
C LEU A 86 -1.10 11.49 -11.19
N GLN A 87 -1.77 12.06 -12.20
CA GLN A 87 -2.90 12.97 -12.00
C GLN A 87 -4.24 12.26 -12.00
N ALA A 88 -4.41 11.31 -12.92
CA ALA A 88 -5.69 10.63 -13.11
C ALA A 88 -5.85 9.39 -12.22
N ILE A 89 -4.76 8.91 -11.61
CA ILE A 89 -4.81 7.67 -10.85
C ILE A 89 -5.49 7.85 -9.49
N THR A 90 -6.41 6.94 -9.19
CA THR A 90 -6.99 6.83 -7.84
C THR A 90 -6.18 5.86 -7.01
N TRP A 91 -6.31 5.94 -5.68
CA TRP A 91 -5.61 5.01 -4.79
C TRP A 91 -5.95 3.55 -5.10
N LYS A 92 -7.24 3.25 -5.22
CA LYS A 92 -7.73 1.92 -5.59
C LYS A 92 -7.16 1.45 -6.93
N LYS A 93 -7.10 2.34 -7.93
CA LYS A 93 -6.56 2.02 -9.25
C LYS A 93 -5.05 1.74 -9.19
N CYS A 94 -4.29 2.53 -8.43
CA CYS A 94 -2.87 2.28 -8.16
C CYS A 94 -2.65 0.89 -7.55
N GLN A 95 -3.45 0.50 -6.56
CA GLN A 95 -3.35 -0.82 -5.94
C GLN A 95 -3.69 -1.95 -6.93
N GLN A 96 -4.72 -1.77 -7.75
CA GLN A 96 -5.11 -2.73 -8.79
C GLN A 96 -4.03 -2.89 -9.86
N ASP A 97 -3.43 -1.78 -10.29
CA ASP A 97 -2.39 -1.77 -11.31
C ASP A 97 -1.10 -2.40 -10.77
N PHE A 98 -0.73 -2.14 -9.51
CA PHE A 98 0.34 -2.87 -8.82
C PHE A 98 0.08 -4.39 -8.84
N ILE A 99 -1.10 -4.84 -8.41
CA ILE A 99 -1.42 -6.27 -8.36
C ILE A 99 -1.33 -6.90 -9.74
N LYS A 100 -1.92 -6.24 -10.75
CA LYS A 100 -1.90 -6.74 -12.12
C LYS A 100 -0.49 -6.78 -12.68
N HIS A 101 0.30 -5.73 -12.47
CA HIS A 101 1.67 -5.65 -12.98
C HIS A 101 2.55 -6.79 -12.46
N ILE A 102 2.50 -7.04 -11.15
CA ILE A 102 3.37 -8.03 -10.50
C ILE A 102 2.86 -9.47 -10.67
N PHE A 103 1.54 -9.70 -10.58
CA PHE A 103 0.98 -11.05 -10.44
C PHE A 103 0.17 -11.53 -11.65
N HIS A 104 0.24 -10.86 -12.82
CA HIS A 104 -0.60 -11.22 -13.98
C HIS A 104 -0.45 -12.69 -14.44
N GLU A 105 0.73 -13.29 -14.30
CA GLU A 105 0.98 -14.69 -14.68
C GLU A 105 0.58 -15.71 -13.59
N HIS A 106 0.19 -15.22 -12.41
CA HIS A 106 -0.09 -16.04 -11.23
C HIS A 106 -1.49 -15.75 -10.69
N PRO A 107 -2.56 -16.23 -11.34
CA PRO A 107 -3.94 -15.85 -11.03
C PRO A 107 -4.35 -16.11 -9.57
N TYR A 108 -3.95 -17.25 -8.99
CA TYR A 108 -4.24 -17.57 -7.59
C TYR A 108 -3.54 -16.61 -6.62
N LEU A 109 -2.27 -16.29 -6.87
CA LEU A 109 -1.52 -15.34 -6.05
C LEU A 109 -2.07 -13.92 -6.23
N MET A 110 -2.45 -13.54 -7.46
CA MET A 110 -3.09 -12.27 -7.76
C MET A 110 -4.39 -12.11 -6.96
N ASP A 111 -5.25 -13.13 -6.94
CA ASP A 111 -6.50 -13.11 -6.19
C ASP A 111 -6.26 -13.08 -4.67
N TYR A 112 -5.27 -13.83 -4.19
CA TYR A 112 -4.87 -13.83 -2.78
C TYR A 112 -4.39 -12.45 -2.32
N VAL A 113 -3.49 -11.80 -3.09
CA VAL A 113 -3.00 -10.45 -2.78
C VAL A 113 -4.11 -9.42 -2.91
N ARG A 114 -5.00 -9.54 -3.89
CA ARG A 114 -6.17 -8.67 -4.03
C ARG A 114 -7.07 -8.74 -2.81
N GLN A 115 -7.32 -9.93 -2.27
CA GLN A 115 -8.09 -10.08 -1.04
C GLN A 115 -7.38 -9.43 0.16
N ALA A 116 -6.07 -9.58 0.28
CA ALA A 116 -5.29 -8.95 1.34
C ALA A 116 -5.38 -7.42 1.29
N VAL A 117 -5.26 -6.83 0.10
CA VAL A 117 -5.44 -5.39 -0.11
C VAL A 117 -6.84 -4.95 0.28
N ASN A 118 -7.89 -5.68 -0.14
CA ASN A 118 -9.28 -5.36 0.22
C ASN A 118 -9.55 -5.45 1.73
N ARG A 119 -8.81 -6.29 2.46
CA ARG A 119 -8.88 -6.42 3.92
C ARG A 119 -7.96 -5.46 4.67
N ALA A 120 -7.25 -4.58 3.96
CA ALA A 120 -6.23 -3.69 4.50
C ALA A 120 -5.11 -4.45 5.27
N GLU A 121 -4.77 -5.65 4.83
CA GLU A 121 -3.68 -6.49 5.38
C GLU A 121 -2.32 -6.18 4.72
N THR A 122 -2.24 -5.11 3.93
CA THR A 122 -1.03 -4.67 3.23
C THR A 122 -0.65 -3.27 3.67
N SER A 123 0.62 -3.06 3.98
CA SER A 123 1.21 -1.75 4.25
C SER A 123 1.86 -1.20 2.99
N TRP A 124 1.54 0.06 2.66
CA TRP A 124 2.05 0.73 1.48
C TRP A 124 2.93 1.91 1.88
N PHE A 125 4.04 2.11 1.17
CA PHE A 125 4.98 3.16 1.49
C PHE A 125 5.47 3.88 0.22
N GLY A 126 5.50 5.21 0.27
CA GLY A 126 6.00 6.06 -0.80
C GLY A 126 7.38 6.62 -0.52
N TYR A 127 8.16 6.79 -1.58
CA TYR A 127 9.42 7.52 -1.57
C TYR A 127 9.59 8.31 -2.87
N ILE A 128 10.12 9.53 -2.74
CA ILE A 128 10.41 10.41 -3.88
C ILE A 128 11.82 10.98 -3.67
N GLU A 129 12.70 10.75 -4.63
CA GLU A 129 14.08 11.20 -4.57
C GLU A 129 14.18 12.72 -4.40
N GLY A 130 14.87 13.16 -3.33
CA GLY A 130 15.09 14.57 -3.02
C GLY A 130 13.88 15.31 -2.44
N ASN A 131 12.71 14.68 -2.35
CA ASN A 131 11.53 15.30 -1.75
C ASN A 131 11.64 15.30 -0.22
N LYS A 132 11.28 16.42 0.42
CA LYS A 132 11.45 16.58 1.86
C LYS A 132 10.43 15.87 2.74
N ASP A 133 9.25 15.67 2.20
CA ASP A 133 8.11 15.08 2.89
C ASP A 133 8.11 13.56 2.68
N TYR A 134 8.70 13.09 1.56
CA TYR A 134 8.89 11.68 1.22
C TYR A 134 10.37 11.28 1.19
N ARG A 135 11.15 11.83 2.12
CA ARG A 135 12.63 11.85 2.16
C ARG A 135 13.27 10.53 2.63
N GLY A 136 12.51 9.46 2.71
CA GLY A 136 12.94 8.22 3.34
C GLY A 136 14.20 7.64 2.72
N HIS A 137 15.18 7.17 3.51
CA HIS A 137 16.23 6.34 2.94
C HIS A 137 15.57 5.09 2.32
N TYR A 138 16.03 4.66 1.13
CA TYR A 138 15.44 3.58 0.32
C TYR A 138 15.02 2.33 1.12
N ASN A 139 15.65 2.05 2.28
CA ASN A 139 15.38 0.87 3.11
C ASN A 139 14.80 1.11 4.52
N LEU A 140 14.69 2.35 5.04
CA LEU A 140 14.37 2.55 6.47
C LEU A 140 13.25 3.56 6.77
N ASP A 141 13.08 4.60 5.95
CA ASP A 141 12.27 5.77 6.35
C ASP A 141 11.17 6.12 5.33
N ARG A 142 10.62 5.14 4.63
CA ARG A 142 9.54 5.41 3.65
C ARG A 142 8.27 5.86 4.36
N VAL A 143 7.55 6.80 3.76
CA VAL A 143 6.31 7.34 4.35
C VAL A 143 5.17 6.39 4.06
N GLN A 144 4.49 5.93 5.11
CA GLN A 144 3.35 5.03 4.95
C GLN A 144 2.16 5.77 4.33
N ILE A 145 1.60 5.22 3.26
CA ILE A 145 0.39 5.68 2.59
C ILE A 145 -0.77 4.81 3.10
N ARG A 146 -1.62 5.39 3.95
CA ARG A 146 -2.70 4.66 4.66
C ARG A 146 -4.04 4.75 3.95
N ASP A 147 -4.28 5.82 3.22
CA ASP A 147 -5.57 6.12 2.62
C ASP A 147 -5.44 6.92 1.32
N HIS A 148 -6.60 7.22 0.73
CA HIS A 148 -6.68 7.94 -0.53
C HIS A 148 -6.15 9.38 -0.46
N LEU A 149 -6.31 10.08 0.67
CA LEU A 149 -5.86 11.46 0.81
C LEU A 149 -4.33 11.51 0.88
N GLN A 150 -3.72 10.61 1.64
CA GLN A 150 -2.26 10.48 1.67
C GLN A 150 -1.69 10.07 0.32
N PHE A 151 -2.40 9.20 -0.40
CA PHE A 151 -2.00 8.85 -1.77
C PHE A 151 -2.07 10.05 -2.72
N LEU A 152 -3.10 10.90 -2.61
CA LEU A 152 -3.23 12.09 -3.44
C LEU A 152 -2.10 13.09 -3.16
N ASP A 153 -1.76 13.29 -1.88
CA ASP A 153 -0.60 14.11 -1.49
C ASP A 153 0.71 13.55 -2.08
N PHE A 154 0.94 12.24 -1.94
CA PHE A 154 2.09 11.57 -2.54
C PHE A 154 2.13 11.75 -4.07
N ALA A 155 1.02 11.50 -4.76
CA ALA A 155 0.93 11.60 -6.21
C ALA A 155 1.19 13.03 -6.71
N THR A 156 0.70 14.03 -5.97
CA THR A 156 0.97 15.44 -6.23
C THR A 156 2.45 15.76 -6.10
N GLN A 157 3.05 15.35 -4.98
CA GLN A 157 4.45 15.59 -4.71
C GLN A 157 5.36 14.88 -5.71
N ALA A 158 4.97 13.68 -6.15
CA ALA A 158 5.65 12.92 -7.19
C ALA A 158 5.54 13.61 -8.55
N TYR A 159 4.37 14.17 -8.87
CA TYR A 159 4.14 14.93 -10.09
C TYR A 159 5.02 16.20 -10.16
N ASP A 160 5.09 16.95 -9.06
CA ASP A 160 5.89 18.17 -8.93
C ASP A 160 7.39 17.88 -8.93
N ALA A 161 7.79 16.72 -8.39
CA ALA A 161 9.17 16.26 -8.38
C ALA A 161 9.64 15.68 -9.72
N TYR A 162 8.80 15.56 -10.75
CA TYR A 162 9.21 15.00 -12.04
C TYR A 162 10.47 15.69 -12.61
N ALA A 163 11.48 15.00 -13.11
CA ALA A 163 11.56 13.55 -13.42
C ALA A 163 12.32 12.72 -12.36
N LYS A 164 12.22 13.07 -11.07
CA LYS A 164 12.88 12.35 -9.99
C LYS A 164 12.40 10.91 -9.86
N GLN A 165 13.24 10.08 -9.25
CA GLN A 165 12.91 8.68 -9.02
C GLN A 165 11.79 8.54 -7.97
N ILE A 166 10.74 7.79 -8.31
CA ILE A 166 9.58 7.53 -7.46
C ILE A 166 9.52 6.03 -7.14
N HIS A 167 9.28 5.70 -5.88
CA HIS A 167 9.15 4.32 -5.43
C HIS A 167 7.90 4.09 -4.60
N ILE A 168 7.28 2.92 -4.80
CA ILE A 168 6.24 2.37 -3.93
C ILE A 168 6.73 1.04 -3.39
N LYS A 169 6.72 0.86 -2.06
CA LYS A 169 6.92 -0.43 -1.40
C LYS A 169 5.61 -0.98 -0.87
N VAL A 170 5.35 -2.26 -1.11
CA VAL A 170 4.19 -2.97 -0.56
C VAL A 170 4.65 -4.12 0.31
N ILE A 171 4.25 -4.09 1.59
CA ILE A 171 4.60 -5.12 2.55
C ILE A 171 3.33 -5.79 3.03
N ARG A 172 3.33 -7.13 3.02
CA ARG A 172 2.40 -7.92 3.81
C ARG A 172 3.22 -8.78 4.76
N GLU A 173 3.16 -8.42 6.04
CA GLU A 173 3.85 -9.16 7.08
C GLU A 173 3.18 -10.52 7.31
N ALA A 174 3.98 -11.50 7.71
CA ALA A 174 3.42 -12.76 8.18
C ALA A 174 2.80 -12.56 9.57
N PRO A 175 1.80 -13.36 9.94
CA PRO A 175 1.27 -13.31 11.28
C PRO A 175 2.34 -13.72 12.31
N PRO A 176 2.26 -13.25 13.56
CA PRO A 176 3.25 -13.52 14.61
C PRO A 176 3.52 -15.01 14.89
N LYS A 177 2.64 -15.91 14.44
CA LYS A 177 2.73 -17.37 14.63
C LYS A 177 3.49 -18.08 13.50
N ALA A 178 3.96 -17.35 12.48
CA ALA A 178 4.77 -17.92 11.40
C ALA A 178 6.19 -18.19 11.90
N LEU A 179 6.46 -19.43 12.34
CA LEU A 179 7.72 -19.84 12.95
C LEU A 179 8.87 -20.02 11.93
N GLN A 180 8.55 -20.30 10.66
CA GLN A 180 9.50 -20.46 9.57
C GLN A 180 8.88 -19.89 8.28
N MET A 181 9.66 -19.08 7.56
CA MET A 181 9.26 -18.50 6.28
C MET A 181 10.34 -18.78 5.25
N ASP A 182 9.99 -19.49 4.19
CA ASP A 182 10.92 -19.69 3.08
C ASP A 182 10.69 -18.64 2.01
N ARG A 183 11.79 -18.06 1.54
CA ARG A 183 11.79 -17.20 0.35
C ARG A 183 11.52 -18.06 -0.87
N ILE A 184 10.61 -17.63 -1.73
CA ILE A 184 10.44 -18.22 -3.04
C ILE A 184 10.45 -17.16 -4.14
N ASP A 185 10.94 -17.55 -5.31
CA ASP A 185 10.81 -16.74 -6.52
C ASP A 185 9.35 -16.79 -6.97
N ILE A 186 8.83 -15.65 -7.45
CA ILE A 186 7.47 -15.57 -7.98
C ILE A 186 7.27 -16.57 -9.13
N ASN A 187 8.30 -16.77 -9.96
CA ASN A 187 8.29 -17.70 -11.08
C ASN A 187 8.24 -19.18 -10.64
N ASN A 188 8.63 -19.45 -9.39
CA ASN A 188 8.61 -20.79 -8.79
C ASN A 188 7.33 -21.06 -7.99
N VAL A 189 6.39 -20.12 -7.93
CA VAL A 189 5.08 -20.32 -7.31
C VAL A 189 4.29 -21.31 -8.18
N GLN A 190 4.15 -22.54 -7.71
CA GLN A 190 3.27 -23.52 -8.35
C GLN A 190 1.83 -22.98 -8.39
N GLN A 191 1.13 -23.15 -9.51
CA GLN A 191 -0.26 -22.68 -9.71
C GLN A 191 -1.31 -23.48 -8.92
N GLN A 192 -0.95 -24.00 -7.75
CA GLN A 192 -1.88 -24.70 -6.88
C GLN A 192 -2.78 -23.70 -6.14
N PRO A 193 -4.00 -24.10 -5.73
CA PRO A 193 -4.87 -23.26 -4.93
C PRO A 193 -4.19 -22.88 -3.61
N LEU A 194 -4.12 -21.58 -3.32
CA LEU A 194 -3.67 -21.00 -2.04
C LEU A 194 -4.80 -20.99 -1.02
#